data_AF-A0A7S1DAP8-F1
#
_entry.id   AF-A0A7S1DAP8-F1
#
_cell.length_a   1.000
_cell.length_b   1.000
_cell.length_c   1.000
_cell.angle_alpha   90.00
_cell.angle_beta   90.00
_cell.angle_gamma   90.00
#
_symmetry.space_group_name_H-M   'P 1'
#
loop_
_entity.id
_entity.type
_entity.pdbx_description
1 polymer ?
#
loop_
_entity_poly.entity_id
_entity_poly.type
_entity_poly.pdbx_seq_one_letter_code
_entity_poly.pdbx_strand_id
1 'polypeptide(L)'
;DYMHPTELNETYIRTVSEQVTNPYPANLQTMCVDSYTTLSPDRNTYMVPTRNLHERVHCDVLERALATDGSYIYTVRLRPANAANQFVLVYNVESPLGVEVMDKLQSADWHLQRAFRHPITLPNDIIPDQWKNKK
;
A
#
# COMPACT_ATOMS: atom_id res chain seq x y z
N ASP A 1 -16.78 2.35 -3.67
CA ASP A 1 -16.14 3.66 -3.71
C ASP A 1 -14.64 3.52 -3.52
N TYR A 2 -13.87 4.24 -4.33
CA TYR A 2 -12.43 4.34 -4.21
C TYR A 2 -12.08 5.42 -3.17
N MET A 3 -11.04 5.17 -2.39
CA MET A 3 -10.49 6.11 -1.42
C MET A 3 -8.98 6.14 -1.57
N HIS A 4 -8.41 7.30 -1.86
CA HIS A 4 -6.96 7.40 -2.03
C HIS A 4 -6.25 7.16 -0.68
N PRO A 5 -5.08 6.48 -0.62
CA PRO A 5 -4.41 6.20 0.65
C PRO A 5 -4.15 7.42 1.53
N THR A 6 -3.91 8.59 0.95
CA THR A 6 -3.70 9.85 1.69
C THR A 6 -4.98 10.42 2.32
N GLU A 7 -6.16 9.97 1.88
CA GLU A 7 -7.44 10.35 2.48
C GLU A 7 -7.74 9.50 3.72
N LEU A 8 -6.97 8.44 3.96
CA LEU A 8 -7.00 7.65 5.19
C LEU A 8 -6.46 8.52 6.33
N ASN A 9 -7.35 9.22 7.05
CA ASN A 9 -7.01 10.08 8.17
C ASN A 9 -6.73 9.27 9.45
N GLU A 10 -5.77 8.35 9.39
CA GLU A 10 -5.36 7.50 10.50
C GLU A 10 -3.89 7.71 10.84
N THR A 11 -3.60 7.75 12.13
CA THR A 11 -2.22 7.89 12.64
C THR A 11 -1.50 6.55 12.76
N TYR A 12 -2.19 5.44 12.54
CA TYR A 12 -1.67 4.09 12.67
C TYR A 12 -2.30 3.13 11.65
N ILE A 13 -1.65 2.00 11.45
CA ILE A 13 -2.14 0.93 10.59
C ILE A 13 -2.91 -0.08 11.44
N ARG A 14 -4.09 -0.48 10.95
CA ARG A 14 -5.03 -1.38 11.62
C ARG A 14 -4.53 -2.81 11.54
N THR A 15 -4.62 -3.52 12.65
CA THR A 15 -4.32 -4.96 12.70
C THR A 15 -5.39 -5.77 11.95
N VAL A 16 -5.08 -7.03 11.63
CA VAL A 16 -6.06 -7.95 11.01
C VAL A 16 -7.33 -8.08 11.85
N SER A 17 -7.22 -8.09 13.19
CA SER A 17 -8.38 -8.17 14.09
C SER A 17 -9.22 -6.90 14.06
N GLU A 18 -8.59 -5.72 14.01
CA GLU A 18 -9.28 -4.42 13.88
C GLU A 18 -9.99 -4.30 12.51
N GLN A 19 -9.41 -4.86 11.45
CA GLN A 19 -10.02 -4.84 10.11
C GLN A 19 -11.27 -5.74 10.00
N VAL A 20 -11.50 -6.68 10.92
CA VAL A 20 -12.76 -7.45 10.94
C VAL A 20 -13.95 -6.54 11.30
N THR A 21 -13.75 -5.61 12.24
CA THR A 21 -14.80 -4.69 12.68
C THR A 21 -14.81 -3.37 11.92
N ASN A 22 -13.64 -2.91 11.48
CA ASN A 22 -13.46 -1.67 10.71
C ASN A 22 -12.50 -1.92 9.53
N PRO A 23 -12.95 -2.59 8.45
CA PRO A 23 -12.09 -2.91 7.31
C PRO A 23 -11.63 -1.66 6.59
N TYR A 24 -10.47 -1.75 5.95
CA TYR A 24 -10.09 -0.75 4.95
C TYR A 24 -11.04 -0.81 3.75
N PRO A 25 -11.23 0.31 3.01
CA PRO A 25 -11.91 0.28 1.73
C PRO A 25 -11.29 -0.77 0.80
N ALA A 26 -12.13 -1.37 -0.06
CA ALA A 26 -11.74 -2.53 -0.87
C ALA A 26 -10.60 -2.24 -1.88
N ASN A 27 -10.32 -0.96 -2.16
CA ASN A 27 -9.22 -0.53 -3.01
C ASN A 27 -7.90 -0.39 -2.28
N LEU A 28 -7.88 -0.49 -0.95
CA LEU A 28 -6.66 -0.36 -0.15
C LEU A 28 -6.18 -1.73 0.35
N GLN A 29 -4.88 -1.83 0.53
CA GLN A 29 -4.21 -3.00 1.10
C GLN A 29 -2.97 -2.58 1.86
N THR A 30 -2.53 -3.42 2.80
CA THR A 30 -1.28 -3.18 3.54
C THR A 30 -0.11 -3.83 2.82
N MET A 31 0.96 -3.04 2.63
CA MET A 31 2.16 -3.44 1.93
C MET A 31 3.38 -3.17 2.81
N CYS A 32 4.37 -4.07 2.75
CA CYS A 32 5.58 -4.00 3.55
C CYS A 32 6.83 -4.06 2.68
N VAL A 33 7.94 -3.51 3.18
CA VAL A 33 9.26 -3.72 2.58
C VAL A 33 9.80 -5.08 3.01
N ASP A 34 10.24 -5.88 2.04
CA ASP A 34 10.89 -7.18 2.26
C ASP A 34 12.36 -6.98 2.70
N SER A 35 12.56 -6.43 3.91
CA SER A 35 13.88 -6.17 4.49
C SER A 35 13.95 -6.54 5.97
N TYR A 36 14.59 -7.67 6.24
CA TYR A 36 14.72 -8.20 7.59
C TYR A 36 16.03 -8.99 7.74
N THR A 37 16.46 -9.15 8.99
CA THR A 37 17.53 -10.08 9.35
C THR A 37 17.00 -11.19 10.24
N THR A 38 17.49 -12.41 10.05
CA THR A 38 17.08 -13.59 10.81
C THR A 38 17.93 -13.68 12.08
N LEU A 39 17.31 -13.45 13.23
CA LEU A 39 17.95 -13.59 14.55
C LEU A 39 17.89 -15.04 15.06
N SER A 40 16.77 -15.72 14.80
CA SER A 40 16.56 -17.13 15.13
C SER A 40 15.63 -17.76 14.08
N PRO A 41 15.47 -19.09 14.02
CA PRO A 41 14.66 -19.77 13.00
C PRO A 41 13.25 -19.19 12.84
N ASP A 42 12.66 -18.75 13.96
CA ASP A 42 11.29 -18.21 14.01
C ASP A 42 11.21 -16.70 14.22
N ARG A 43 12.35 -15.99 14.28
CA ARG A 43 12.39 -14.56 14.62
C ARG A 43 13.22 -13.76 13.65
N ASN A 44 12.52 -12.96 12.84
CA ASN A 44 13.15 -11.99 11.95
C ASN A 44 12.88 -10.58 12.47
N THR A 45 13.89 -9.73 12.53
CA THR A 45 13.69 -8.32 12.88
C THR A 45 13.80 -7.47 11.62
N TYR A 46 12.95 -6.44 11.53
CA TYR A 46 13.03 -5.47 10.47
C TYR A 46 14.40 -4.81 10.45
N MET A 47 14.91 -4.59 9.24
CA MET A 47 16.15 -3.88 9.02
C MET A 47 15.86 -2.74 8.05
N VAL A 48 16.16 -1.51 8.46
CA VAL A 48 15.96 -0.35 7.60
C VAL A 48 16.88 -0.48 6.38
N PRO A 49 16.35 -0.51 5.15
CA PRO A 49 17.17 -0.58 3.95
C PRO A 49 18.09 0.63 3.84
N THR A 50 19.35 0.42 3.44
CA THR A 50 20.29 1.52 3.15
C THR A 50 20.00 2.24 1.83
N ARG A 51 19.17 1.63 0.97
CA ARG A 51 18.72 2.19 -0.32
C ARG A 51 17.21 2.22 -0.33
N ASN A 52 16.63 3.20 -1.02
CA ASN A 52 15.18 3.25 -1.21
C ASN A 52 14.70 2.05 -2.02
N LEU A 53 14.13 1.06 -1.34
CA LEU A 53 13.47 -0.08 -1.95
C LEU A 53 12.03 0.29 -2.28
N HIS A 54 11.71 0.28 -3.58
CA HIS A 54 10.35 0.50 -4.06
C HIS A 54 9.55 -0.81 -4.14
N GLU A 55 10.24 -1.95 -4.05
CA GLU A 55 9.62 -3.27 -4.03
C GLU A 55 8.97 -3.49 -2.68
N ARG A 56 7.64 -3.60 -2.70
CA ARG A 56 6.84 -3.94 -1.53
C ARG A 56 6.08 -5.23 -1.77
N VAL A 57 5.89 -5.98 -0.70
CA VAL A 57 5.15 -7.24 -0.69
C VAL A 57 3.90 -7.12 0.16
N HIS A 58 2.88 -7.92 -0.16
CA HIS A 58 1.68 -8.00 0.66
C HIS A 58 2.04 -8.47 2.08
N CYS A 59 1.47 -7.81 3.09
CA CYS A 59 1.66 -8.19 4.47
C CYS A 59 0.40 -7.97 5.31
N ASP A 60 0.27 -8.79 6.34
CA ASP A 60 -0.77 -8.68 7.34
C ASP A 60 -0.19 -8.11 8.63
N VAL A 61 -0.78 -7.03 9.15
CA VAL A 61 -0.38 -6.45 10.44
C VAL A 61 -1.04 -7.25 11.56
N LEU A 62 -0.26 -8.00 12.31
CA LEU A 62 -0.78 -8.85 13.38
C LEU A 62 -0.92 -8.07 14.69
N GLU A 63 0.13 -7.34 15.05
CA GLU A 63 0.22 -6.61 16.31
C GLU A 63 0.82 -5.22 16.09
N ARG A 64 0.46 -4.30 16.99
CA ARG A 64 0.96 -2.93 17.06
C ARG A 64 1.38 -2.64 18.49
N ALA A 65 2.56 -2.07 18.67
CA ALA A 65 3.03 -1.56 19.95
C ALA A 65 3.47 -0.09 19.81
N LEU A 66 3.33 0.66 20.89
CA LEU A 66 3.81 2.05 20.96
C LEU A 66 5.27 2.04 21.41
N ALA A 67 6.15 2.58 20.58
CA ALA A 67 7.55 2.77 20.91
C ALA A 67 7.74 3.95 21.88
N THR A 68 8.93 4.06 22.45
CA THR A 68 9.23 5.08 23.48
C THR A 68 9.20 6.51 22.97
N ASP A 69 9.38 6.70 21.65
CA ASP A 69 9.31 7.99 20.97
C ASP A 69 7.87 8.38 20.57
N GLY A 70 6.89 7.53 20.86
CA GLY A 70 5.50 7.70 20.46
C GLY A 70 5.19 7.22 19.04
N SER A 71 6.16 6.66 18.32
CA SER A 71 5.92 6.00 17.04
C SER A 71 5.29 4.61 17.24
N TYR A 72 4.69 4.06 16.19
CA TYR A 72 4.15 2.71 16.21
C TYR A 72 5.12 1.74 15.55
N ILE A 73 5.40 0.64 16.26
CA ILE A 73 6.11 -0.51 15.75
C ILE A 73 5.12 -1.66 15.55
N TYR A 74 5.33 -2.43 14.49
CA TYR A 74 4.40 -3.46 14.05
C TYR A 74 5.07 -4.83 14.00
N THR A 75 4.29 -5.85 14.33
CA THR A 75 4.60 -7.24 14.00
C THR A 75 3.79 -7.60 12.77
N VAL A 76 4.47 -7.93 11.67
CA VAL A 76 3.82 -8.24 10.40
C VAL A 76 4.10 -9.67 9.97
N ARG A 77 3.12 -10.26 9.30
CA ARG A 77 3.28 -11.47 8.52
C ARG A 77 3.40 -11.08 7.05
N LEU A 78 4.60 -11.16 6.49
CA LEU A 78 4.85 -10.81 5.09
C LEU A 78 5.07 -12.07 4.25
N ARG A 79 4.82 -11.94 2.95
CA ARG A 79 5.10 -12.96 1.95
C ARG A 79 6.32 -12.53 1.12
N PRO A 80 7.50 -13.14 1.31
CA PRO A 80 8.72 -12.71 0.62
C PRO A 80 8.58 -12.85 -0.89
N ALA A 81 9.23 -11.95 -1.64
CA ALA A 81 9.18 -11.98 -3.10
C ALA A 81 9.78 -13.27 -3.67
N ASN A 82 10.83 -13.78 -3.03
CA ASN A 82 11.56 -14.97 -3.46
C ASN A 82 10.89 -16.29 -3.04
N ALA A 83 9.92 -16.26 -2.13
CA ALA A 83 9.29 -17.45 -1.56
C ALA A 83 7.78 -17.26 -1.41
N ALA A 84 7.08 -17.17 -2.55
CA ALA A 84 5.65 -16.82 -2.61
C ALA A 84 4.71 -17.70 -1.74
N ASN A 85 5.11 -18.94 -1.40
CA ASN A 85 4.30 -19.85 -0.58
C ASN A 85 4.70 -19.91 0.90
N GLN A 86 5.69 -19.11 1.33
CA GLN A 86 6.09 -19.05 2.73
C GLN A 86 5.72 -17.70 3.32
N PHE A 87 5.26 -17.73 4.56
CA PHE A 87 5.04 -16.54 5.35
C PHE A 87 6.16 -16.40 6.36
N VAL A 88 6.60 -15.16 6.54
CA VAL A 88 7.66 -14.83 7.48
C VAL A 88 7.11 -13.81 8.47
N LEU A 89 7.33 -14.08 9.75
CA LEU A 89 7.04 -13.13 10.82
C LEU A 89 8.22 -12.18 10.97
N VAL A 90 7.94 -10.88 10.87
CA VAL A 90 8.91 -9.81 11.04
C VAL A 90 8.45 -8.88 12.16
N TYR A 91 9.33 -8.68 13.11
CA TYR A 91 9.11 -7.85 14.30
C TYR A 91 9.76 -6.47 14.15
N ASN A 92 9.29 -5.51 14.94
CA ASN A 92 9.82 -4.15 15.02
C ASN A 92 9.78 -3.40 13.68
N VAL A 93 8.72 -3.59 12.89
CA VAL A 93 8.55 -2.89 11.62
C VAL A 93 8.05 -1.48 11.89
N GLU A 94 8.72 -0.46 11.38
CA GLU A 94 8.35 0.95 11.57
C GLU A 94 7.48 1.45 10.41
N SER A 95 6.55 2.38 10.68
CA SER A 95 5.78 3.09 9.66
C SER A 95 6.27 4.54 9.53
N PRO A 96 6.38 5.12 8.31
CA PRO A 96 5.93 4.60 7.02
C PRO A 96 7.01 3.80 6.25
N LEU A 97 8.21 3.63 6.80
CA LEU A 97 9.34 3.06 6.06
C LEU A 97 9.14 1.58 5.73
N GLY A 98 8.75 0.79 6.73
CA GLY A 98 8.64 -0.67 6.63
C GLY A 98 7.22 -1.16 6.30
N VAL A 99 6.19 -0.41 6.69
CA VAL A 99 4.77 -0.76 6.45
C VAL A 99 3.93 0.47 6.12
N GLU A 100 3.10 0.34 5.09
CA GLU A 100 2.26 1.42 4.56
C GLU A 100 0.97 0.86 3.95
N VAL A 101 -0.09 1.67 3.93
CA VAL A 101 -1.33 1.36 3.21
C VAL A 101 -1.20 1.90 1.78
N MET A 102 -1.44 1.05 0.80
CA MET A 102 -1.35 1.41 -0.62
C MET A 102 -2.60 0.96 -1.38
N ASP A 103 -2.74 1.49 -2.58
CA ASP A 103 -3.76 1.00 -3.51
C ASP A 103 -3.49 -0.46 -3.91
N LYS A 104 -4.59 -1.18 -4.08
CA LYS A 104 -4.58 -2.55 -4.58
C LYS A 104 -4.24 -2.55 -6.07
N LEU A 105 -3.42 -3.52 -6.49
CA LEU A 105 -3.18 -3.74 -7.91
C LEU A 105 -4.52 -3.93 -8.64
N GLN A 106 -4.71 -3.23 -9.76
CA GLN A 106 -5.93 -3.23 -10.56
C GLN A 106 -7.16 -2.58 -9.89
N SER A 107 -7.02 -1.92 -8.74
CA SER A 107 -8.00 -0.92 -8.27
C SER A 107 -7.72 0.48 -8.82
N ALA A 108 -6.78 0.61 -9.77
CA ALA A 108 -6.50 1.86 -10.43
C ALA A 108 -7.75 2.33 -11.18
N ASP A 109 -8.11 3.58 -10.94
CA ASP A 109 -9.44 4.14 -11.14
C ASP A 109 -9.76 4.54 -12.59
N TRP A 110 -9.13 3.93 -13.60
CA TRP A 110 -9.35 4.28 -15.01
C TRP A 110 -10.83 4.29 -15.47
N HIS A 111 -11.71 3.58 -14.77
CA HIS A 111 -13.15 3.51 -15.05
C HIS A 111 -14.06 4.18 -14.02
N LEU A 112 -13.55 4.70 -12.89
CA LEU A 112 -14.43 5.34 -11.91
C LEU A 112 -14.83 6.76 -12.33
N GLN A 113 -16.07 7.13 -12.00
CA GLN A 113 -16.66 8.42 -12.40
C GLN A 113 -15.91 9.64 -11.86
N ARG A 114 -15.09 9.48 -10.82
CA ARG A 114 -14.30 10.55 -10.17
C ARG A 114 -12.79 10.42 -10.35
N ALA A 115 -12.34 9.55 -11.24
CA ALA A 115 -10.93 9.44 -11.54
C ALA A 115 -10.42 10.73 -12.19
N PHE A 116 -9.21 11.17 -11.83
CA PHE A 116 -8.57 12.37 -12.39
C PHE A 116 -8.40 12.22 -13.91
N ARG A 117 -9.36 12.76 -14.66
CA ARG A 117 -9.25 12.98 -16.10
C ARG A 117 -8.79 14.40 -16.28
N HIS A 118 -7.51 14.59 -16.60
CA HIS A 118 -7.09 15.86 -17.19
C HIS A 118 -7.85 16.00 -18.52
N PRO A 119 -8.55 17.12 -18.77
CA PRO A 119 -9.14 17.36 -20.07
C PRO A 119 -8.03 17.32 -21.11
N ILE A 120 -8.00 16.26 -21.92
CA ILE A 120 -7.14 16.21 -23.10
C ILE A 120 -7.85 17.06 -24.15
N THR A 121 -7.69 18.38 -24.06
CA THR A 121 -8.15 19.28 -25.11
C THR A 121 -7.23 19.11 -26.30
N LEU A 122 -7.72 18.43 -27.33
CA LEU A 122 -7.13 18.47 -28.65
C LEU A 122 -7.51 19.81 -29.29
N PRO A 123 -6.56 20.60 -29.81
CA PRO A 123 -6.91 21.81 -30.53
C PRO A 123 -7.73 21.47 -31.79
N ASN A 124 -8.61 22.39 -32.20
CA ASN A 124 -9.62 22.09 -33.24
C ASN A 124 -9.04 21.98 -34.66
N ASP A 125 -7.79 22.41 -34.84
CA ASP A 125 -7.01 22.38 -36.07
C ASP A 125 -6.46 20.99 -36.39
N ILE A 126 -6.25 20.14 -35.37
CA ILE A 126 -5.76 18.77 -35.57
C ILE A 126 -6.89 17.74 -35.79
N ILE A 127 -8.14 18.10 -35.51
CA ILE A 127 -9.30 17.22 -35.75
C ILE A 127 -9.75 17.37 -37.21
N PRO A 128 -9.67 16.32 -38.05
CA PRO A 128 -10.13 16.39 -39.43
C PRO A 128 -11.59 16.82 -39.51
N ASP A 129 -11.93 17.66 -40.49
CA ASP A 129 -13.30 18.16 -40.66
C ASP A 129 -14.31 17.04 -40.91
N GLN A 130 -13.85 15.90 -41.44
CA GLN A 130 -14.65 14.69 -41.66
C GLN A 130 -15.11 14.03 -40.35
N TRP A 131 -14.42 14.29 -39.23
CA TRP A 131 -14.72 13.73 -37.91
C TRP A 131 -15.53 14.70 -37.03
N LYS A 132 -15.72 15.93 -37.49
CA LYS A 132 -16.58 16.92 -36.83
C LYS A 132 -18.03 16.60 -37.20
N ASN A 133 -18.93 16.58 -36.20
CA ASN A 133 -20.35 16.49 -36.49
C ASN A 133 -20.76 17.65 -37.38
N LYS A 134 -21.46 17.36 -38.48
CA LYS A 134 -22.07 18.39 -39.33
C LYS A 134 -23.10 19.13 -38.48
N LYS A 135 -22.90 20.45 -38.31
CA LYS A 135 -23.89 21.34 -37.71
C LYS A 135 -25.15 21.41 -38.57
#